data_AF-A0AAD2JHD7-F1
#
_entry.id   AF-A0AAD2JHD7-F1
#
_cell.length_a   1.000
_cell.length_b   1.000
_cell.length_c   1.000
_cell.angle_alpha   90.00
_cell.angle_beta   90.00
_cell.angle_gamma   90.00
#
_symmetry.space_group_name_H-M   'P 1'
#
loop_
_entity.id
_entity.type
_entity.pdbx_description
1 polymer ?
#
loop_
_entity_poly.entity_id
_entity_poly.type
_entity_poly.pdbx_seq_one_letter_code
_entity_poly.pdbx_strand_id
1 'polypeptide(L)'
;MKFSSLSNTFLLSPEVARETALGFLAGVHPEGQPAKWQEEMFTAHYGSSSLVITNQWFDLCHTDIEEAKLTAKEKTAEGFKRFMMAHFFMWQYPKNARTFGSRFGVCERLSRGDPVFHWVNKIAALHEKLIVWKKNLDSTLTQTLVISIDGVDCRTWEKSNERYNMDTQECSHKFNHGAVKYEVAMSLLEPQCAWISGPHKGGKHDLTIFREGGLKQKLKRWKQAIVDRGYTTSEEDEKYILCIPRETDSVTLNEYKGRARLRHESFNGRLKKYMILDATYRHDQKHHGNVFRAVAVTVQYQMNNGAPIFEAPMQRE
;
A
#
# COMPACT_ATOMS: atom_id res chain seq x y z
N MET A 1 -33.05 -36.08 -0.55
CA MET A 1 -32.71 -35.22 0.60
C MET A 1 -32.50 -33.81 0.10
N LYS A 2 -33.20 -32.84 0.68
CA LYS A 2 -33.08 -31.41 0.36
C LYS A 2 -31.67 -30.93 0.75
N PHE A 3 -30.90 -30.41 -0.20
CA PHE A 3 -29.69 -29.66 0.11
C PHE A 3 -30.09 -28.38 0.85
N SER A 4 -29.80 -28.31 2.14
CA SER A 4 -29.93 -27.09 2.92
C SER A 4 -28.86 -26.11 2.46
N SER A 5 -29.27 -24.91 2.07
CA SER A 5 -28.42 -23.80 1.65
C SER A 5 -27.51 -23.34 2.81
N LEU A 6 -26.33 -23.93 2.91
CA LEU A 6 -25.18 -23.29 3.55
C LEU A 6 -24.57 -22.36 2.51
N SER A 7 -24.30 -21.11 2.87
CA SER A 7 -23.67 -20.13 1.99
C SER A 7 -22.34 -20.66 1.45
N ASN A 8 -22.28 -20.98 0.16
CA ASN A 8 -21.05 -21.39 -0.54
C ASN A 8 -20.09 -20.20 -0.63
N THR A 9 -19.36 -19.90 0.45
CA THR A 9 -18.26 -18.95 0.41
C THR A 9 -17.09 -19.61 -0.31
N PHE A 10 -16.61 -18.99 -1.40
CA PHE A 10 -15.45 -19.48 -2.15
C PHE A 10 -14.15 -19.24 -1.36
N LEU A 11 -13.84 -20.13 -0.42
CA LEU A 11 -12.58 -20.14 0.34
C LEU A 11 -11.58 -21.08 -0.32
N LEU A 12 -10.32 -20.65 -0.36
CA LEU A 12 -9.25 -21.32 -1.07
C LEU A 12 -8.08 -21.55 -0.13
N SER A 13 -7.38 -22.68 -0.28
CA SER A 13 -6.01 -22.80 0.23
C SER A 13 -5.05 -22.03 -0.68
N PRO A 14 -3.81 -21.71 -0.24
CA PRO A 14 -2.81 -21.07 -1.09
C PRO A 14 -2.56 -21.81 -2.41
N GLU A 15 -2.52 -23.14 -2.38
CA GLU A 15 -2.30 -23.98 -3.55
C GLU A 15 -3.46 -23.87 -4.54
N VAL A 16 -4.70 -23.98 -4.05
CA VAL A 16 -5.90 -23.86 -4.89
C VAL A 16 -6.03 -22.46 -5.46
N ALA A 17 -5.78 -21.43 -4.65
CA ALA A 17 -5.78 -20.03 -5.09
C ALA A 17 -4.74 -19.79 -6.20
N ARG A 18 -3.54 -20.36 -6.05
CA ARG A 18 -2.47 -20.27 -7.04
C ARG A 18 -2.86 -20.88 -8.36
N GLU A 19 -3.27 -22.15 -8.36
CA GLU A 19 -3.65 -22.86 -9.58
C GLU A 19 -4.85 -22.20 -10.26
N THR A 20 -5.88 -21.84 -9.49
CA THR A 20 -7.07 -21.16 -9.98
C THR A 20 -6.72 -19.82 -10.64
N ALA A 21 -5.91 -18.99 -9.98
CA ALA A 21 -5.54 -17.68 -10.51
C ALA A 21 -4.66 -17.79 -11.77
N LEU A 22 -3.68 -18.70 -11.78
CA LEU A 22 -2.87 -18.94 -12.98
C LEU A 22 -3.73 -19.43 -14.14
N GLY A 23 -4.73 -20.27 -13.87
CA GLY A 23 -5.70 -20.72 -14.87
C GLY A 23 -6.57 -19.60 -15.46
N PHE A 24 -6.68 -18.44 -14.81
CA PHE A 24 -7.36 -17.28 -15.40
C PHE A 24 -6.54 -16.57 -16.48
N LEU A 25 -5.22 -16.79 -16.52
CA LEU A 25 -4.32 -16.09 -17.42
C LEU A 25 -4.24 -16.79 -18.78
N ALA A 26 -4.68 -16.12 -19.83
CA ALA A 26 -4.58 -16.62 -21.20
C ALA A 26 -3.12 -16.91 -21.58
N GLY A 27 -2.82 -18.15 -21.94
CA GLY A 27 -1.47 -18.61 -22.28
C GLY A 27 -0.62 -19.05 -21.09
N VAL A 28 -1.21 -19.29 -19.92
CA VAL A 28 -0.55 -19.93 -18.77
C VAL A 28 -1.25 -21.24 -18.47
N HIS A 29 -0.48 -22.31 -18.36
CA HIS A 29 -0.96 -23.66 -18.09
C HIS A 29 -0.28 -24.19 -16.83
N PRO A 30 -0.90 -24.06 -15.64
CA PRO A 30 -0.28 -24.48 -14.38
C PRO A 30 -0.29 -26.00 -14.16
N GLU A 31 -1.15 -26.74 -14.88
CA GLU A 31 -1.28 -28.19 -14.77
C GLU A 31 0.04 -28.90 -15.10
N GLY A 32 0.45 -29.83 -14.23
CA GLY A 32 1.70 -30.58 -14.36
C GLY A 32 2.97 -29.79 -14.04
N GLN A 33 2.86 -28.48 -13.71
CA GLN A 33 4.02 -27.66 -13.37
C GLN A 33 4.41 -27.81 -11.90
N PRO A 34 5.72 -27.77 -11.55
CA PRO A 34 6.16 -27.82 -10.16
C PRO A 34 5.63 -26.63 -9.34
N ALA A 35 5.33 -26.85 -8.05
CA ALA A 35 4.80 -25.82 -7.15
C ALA A 35 5.69 -24.56 -7.08
N LYS A 36 7.02 -24.73 -7.11
CA LYS A 36 7.98 -23.62 -7.14
C LYS A 36 7.80 -22.75 -8.39
N TRP A 37 7.69 -23.39 -9.57
CA TRP A 37 7.46 -22.68 -10.83
C TRP A 37 6.13 -21.93 -10.80
N GLN A 38 5.07 -22.59 -10.30
CA GLN A 38 3.76 -21.96 -10.19
C GLN A 38 3.83 -20.71 -9.29
N GLU A 39 4.55 -20.77 -8.17
CA GLU A 39 4.68 -19.65 -7.24
C GLU A 39 5.49 -18.48 -7.83
N GLU A 40 6.57 -18.78 -8.54
CA GLU A 40 7.37 -17.79 -9.27
C GLU A 40 6.54 -17.10 -10.36
N MET A 41 5.80 -17.88 -11.15
CA MET A 41 4.90 -17.36 -12.18
C MET A 41 3.73 -16.54 -11.60
N PHE A 42 3.17 -17.00 -10.48
CA PHE A 42 2.10 -16.29 -9.79
C PHE A 42 2.60 -14.93 -9.28
N THR A 43 3.75 -14.91 -8.61
CA THR A 43 4.36 -13.68 -8.11
C THR A 43 4.73 -12.74 -9.25
N ALA A 44 5.23 -13.25 -10.38
CA ALA A 44 5.52 -12.44 -11.55
C ALA A 44 4.28 -11.71 -12.08
N HIS A 45 3.09 -12.32 -12.02
CA HIS A 45 1.86 -11.72 -12.53
C HIS A 45 1.08 -10.86 -11.53
N TYR A 46 1.17 -11.17 -10.24
CA TYR A 46 0.34 -10.52 -9.21
C TYR A 46 1.14 -9.73 -8.17
N GLY A 47 2.46 -9.80 -8.19
CA GLY A 47 3.37 -9.05 -7.31
C GLY A 47 3.45 -9.55 -5.87
N SER A 48 2.69 -10.60 -5.54
CA SER A 48 2.59 -11.18 -4.21
C SER A 48 2.50 -12.70 -4.30
N SER A 49 2.87 -13.39 -3.22
CA SER A 49 2.72 -14.85 -3.11
C SER A 49 1.25 -15.27 -3.03
N SER A 50 1.01 -16.54 -3.34
CA SER A 50 -0.31 -17.18 -3.20
C SER A 50 -0.84 -17.13 -1.77
N LEU A 51 0.04 -17.26 -0.77
CA LEU A 51 -0.30 -17.12 0.64
C LEU A 51 -0.85 -15.72 0.98
N VAL A 52 -0.18 -14.67 0.50
CA VAL A 52 -0.59 -13.27 0.71
C VAL A 52 -1.98 -13.02 0.13
N ILE A 53 -2.17 -13.40 -1.13
CA ILE A 53 -3.43 -13.22 -1.86
C ILE A 53 -4.57 -14.00 -1.18
N THR A 54 -4.30 -15.22 -0.72
CA THR A 54 -5.29 -16.07 -0.06
C THR A 54 -5.75 -15.47 1.27
N ASN A 55 -4.82 -14.98 2.09
CA ASN A 55 -5.16 -14.36 3.37
C ASN A 55 -5.94 -13.05 3.19
N GLN A 56 -5.59 -12.25 2.17
CA GLN A 56 -6.33 -11.04 1.84
C GLN A 56 -7.74 -11.35 1.31
N TRP A 57 -7.88 -12.35 0.45
CA TRP A 57 -9.18 -12.81 -0.03
C TRP A 57 -10.06 -13.35 1.11
N PHE A 58 -9.46 -14.14 2.01
CA PHE A 58 -10.14 -14.63 3.21
C PHE A 58 -10.71 -13.48 4.05
N ASP A 59 -9.92 -12.44 4.27
CA ASP A 59 -10.35 -11.26 5.02
C ASP A 59 -11.48 -10.51 4.30
N LEU A 60 -11.42 -10.31 2.97
CA LEU A 60 -12.53 -9.73 2.21
C LEU A 60 -13.83 -10.55 2.34
N CYS A 61 -13.71 -11.88 2.44
CA CYS A 61 -14.86 -12.76 2.60
C CYS A 61 -15.50 -12.69 4.00
N HIS A 62 -14.75 -12.29 5.04
CA HIS A 62 -15.20 -12.37 6.43
C HIS A 62 -15.17 -11.04 7.20
N THR A 63 -14.70 -9.96 6.58
CA THR A 63 -14.63 -8.66 7.22
C THR A 63 -16.01 -8.05 7.47
N ASP A 64 -16.13 -7.35 8.59
CA ASP A 64 -17.27 -6.51 8.94
C ASP A 64 -17.08 -5.04 8.50
N ILE A 65 -15.95 -4.71 7.86
CA ILE A 65 -15.73 -3.38 7.25
C ILE A 65 -16.64 -3.27 6.04
N GLU A 66 -17.66 -2.41 6.11
CA GLU A 66 -18.74 -2.31 5.13
C GLU A 66 -18.24 -2.07 3.70
N GLU A 67 -17.23 -1.22 3.53
CA GLU A 67 -16.63 -0.90 2.23
C GLU A 67 -15.85 -2.08 1.64
N ALA A 68 -15.20 -2.89 2.49
CA ALA A 68 -14.41 -4.05 2.09
C ALA A 68 -15.26 -5.31 1.87
N LYS A 69 -16.37 -5.42 2.61
CA LYS A 69 -17.22 -6.62 2.70
C LYS A 69 -17.75 -7.07 1.34
N LEU A 70 -17.56 -8.35 1.03
CA LEU A 70 -18.08 -8.94 -0.20
C LEU A 70 -19.55 -9.37 -0.05
N THR A 71 -20.33 -9.09 -1.08
CA THR A 71 -21.68 -9.63 -1.24
C THR A 71 -21.63 -11.12 -1.59
N ALA A 72 -22.75 -11.83 -1.41
CA ALA A 72 -22.83 -13.25 -1.78
C ALA A 72 -22.53 -13.50 -3.27
N LYS A 73 -22.83 -12.55 -4.16
CA LYS A 73 -22.53 -12.66 -5.60
C LYS A 73 -21.03 -12.52 -5.92
N GLU A 74 -20.30 -11.83 -5.06
CA GLU A 74 -18.86 -11.60 -5.19
C GLU A 74 -18.03 -12.72 -4.55
N LYS A 75 -18.57 -13.47 -3.59
CA LYS A 75 -17.91 -14.63 -2.96
C LYS A 75 -17.93 -15.87 -3.86
N THR A 76 -17.57 -15.70 -5.12
CA THR A 76 -17.62 -16.73 -6.18
C THR A 76 -16.28 -16.81 -6.91
N ALA A 77 -16.07 -17.87 -7.70
CA ALA A 77 -14.88 -17.99 -8.54
C ALA A 77 -14.73 -16.80 -9.52
N GLU A 78 -15.84 -16.28 -10.03
CA GLU A 78 -15.82 -15.09 -10.89
C GLU A 78 -15.45 -13.84 -10.11
N GLY A 79 -15.94 -13.67 -8.88
CA GLY A 79 -15.49 -12.58 -8.01
C GLY A 79 -14.01 -12.68 -7.66
N PHE A 80 -13.51 -13.89 -7.37
CA PHE A 80 -12.08 -14.12 -7.17
C PHE A 80 -11.27 -13.77 -8.43
N LYS A 81 -11.76 -14.09 -9.63
CA LYS A 81 -11.14 -13.65 -10.89
C LYS A 81 -11.04 -12.13 -10.99
N ARG A 82 -12.09 -11.39 -10.61
CA ARG A 82 -12.08 -9.92 -10.63
C ARG A 82 -11.15 -9.32 -9.56
N PHE A 83 -11.04 -9.96 -8.41
CA PHE A 83 -10.03 -9.64 -7.40
C PHE A 83 -8.60 -9.85 -7.93
N MET A 84 -8.31 -10.98 -8.59
CA MET A 84 -7.01 -11.24 -9.21
C MET A 84 -6.70 -10.25 -10.35
N MET A 85 -7.72 -9.84 -11.11
CA MET A 85 -7.61 -8.78 -12.10
C MET A 85 -7.17 -7.45 -11.46
N ALA A 86 -7.66 -7.10 -10.27
CA ALA A 86 -7.25 -5.90 -9.56
C ALA A 86 -5.77 -5.95 -9.13
N HIS A 87 -5.30 -7.09 -8.60
CA HIS A 87 -3.88 -7.28 -8.29
C HIS A 87 -2.99 -7.16 -9.53
N PHE A 88 -3.36 -7.84 -10.61
CA PHE A 88 -2.65 -7.74 -11.88
C PHE A 88 -2.62 -6.30 -12.39
N PHE A 89 -3.75 -5.59 -12.31
CA PHE A 89 -3.86 -4.20 -12.71
C PHE A 89 -2.94 -3.27 -11.91
N MET A 90 -2.86 -3.44 -10.59
CA MET A 90 -1.95 -2.63 -9.75
C MET A 90 -0.47 -2.99 -9.98
N TRP A 91 -0.18 -4.28 -10.15
CA TRP A 91 1.19 -4.79 -10.29
C TRP A 91 1.78 -4.54 -11.68
N GLN A 92 1.11 -5.01 -12.74
CA GLN A 92 1.59 -4.91 -14.13
C GLN A 92 1.24 -3.58 -14.79
N TYR A 93 0.19 -2.93 -14.29
CA TYR A 93 -0.34 -1.68 -14.81
C TYR A 93 -0.42 -1.60 -16.35
N PRO A 94 -1.26 -2.46 -16.96
CA PRO A 94 -1.31 -2.62 -18.42
C PRO A 94 -1.54 -1.29 -19.15
N LYS A 95 -0.96 -1.19 -20.35
CA LYS A 95 -1.02 0.04 -21.17
C LYS A 95 -2.44 0.40 -21.59
N ASN A 96 -3.27 -0.59 -21.91
CA ASN A 96 -4.65 -0.38 -22.31
C ASN A 96 -5.57 -1.53 -21.88
N ALA A 97 -6.87 -1.23 -21.86
CA ALA A 97 -7.92 -2.15 -21.42
C ALA A 97 -8.05 -3.40 -22.31
N ARG A 98 -7.73 -3.30 -23.60
CA ARG A 98 -7.77 -4.44 -24.53
C ARG A 98 -6.70 -5.47 -24.19
N THR A 99 -5.46 -5.06 -23.96
CA THR A 99 -4.37 -5.95 -23.54
C THR A 99 -4.60 -6.56 -22.15
N PHE A 100 -5.26 -5.80 -21.27
CA PHE A 100 -5.63 -6.31 -19.96
C PHE A 100 -6.75 -7.35 -20.05
N GLY A 101 -7.81 -7.05 -20.81
CA GLY A 101 -8.95 -7.95 -21.00
C GLY A 101 -8.57 -9.24 -21.72
N SER A 102 -7.73 -9.17 -22.74
CA SER A 102 -7.25 -10.37 -23.46
C SER A 102 -6.49 -11.32 -22.54
N ARG A 103 -5.69 -10.78 -21.60
CA ARG A 103 -4.93 -11.61 -20.64
C ARG A 103 -5.83 -12.42 -19.71
N PHE A 104 -7.05 -11.98 -19.44
CA PHE A 104 -8.02 -12.71 -18.58
C PHE A 104 -9.19 -13.33 -19.36
N GLY A 105 -9.20 -13.20 -20.70
CA GLY A 105 -10.32 -13.63 -21.53
C GLY A 105 -11.64 -12.92 -21.18
N VAL A 106 -11.59 -11.61 -20.90
CA VAL A 106 -12.77 -10.80 -20.55
C VAL A 106 -12.92 -9.62 -21.50
N CYS A 107 -14.15 -9.12 -21.64
CA CYS A 107 -14.42 -7.97 -22.50
C CYS A 107 -13.83 -6.67 -21.93
N GLU A 108 -13.52 -5.72 -22.82
CA GLU A 108 -12.86 -4.46 -22.47
C GLU A 108 -13.58 -3.68 -21.37
N ARG A 109 -14.92 -3.71 -21.36
CA ARG A 109 -15.75 -3.04 -20.35
C ARG A 109 -15.37 -3.46 -18.93
N LEU A 110 -15.02 -4.73 -18.72
CA LEU A 110 -14.68 -5.25 -17.40
C LEU A 110 -13.20 -5.07 -17.05
N SER A 111 -12.41 -4.51 -17.96
CA SER A 111 -10.97 -4.27 -17.84
C SER A 111 -10.62 -2.77 -17.80
N ARG A 112 -11.59 -1.92 -17.47
CA ARG A 112 -11.39 -0.47 -17.30
C ARG A 112 -12.42 0.11 -16.34
N GLY A 113 -12.12 1.29 -15.77
CA GLY A 113 -13.08 2.06 -14.98
C GLY A 113 -13.62 1.30 -13.77
N ASP A 114 -14.89 1.55 -13.46
CA ASP A 114 -15.53 1.09 -12.21
C ASP A 114 -15.41 -0.42 -11.96
N PRO A 115 -15.58 -1.33 -12.94
CA PRO A 115 -15.40 -2.77 -12.70
C PRO A 115 -14.05 -3.16 -12.08
N VAL A 116 -12.97 -2.45 -12.39
CA VAL A 116 -11.64 -2.72 -11.83
C VAL A 116 -11.48 -1.97 -10.51
N PHE A 117 -11.83 -0.68 -10.48
CA PHE A 117 -11.68 0.16 -9.29
C PHE A 117 -12.58 -0.27 -8.14
N HIS A 118 -13.71 -0.92 -8.41
CA HIS A 118 -14.55 -1.55 -7.40
C HIS A 118 -13.74 -2.50 -6.51
N TRP A 119 -12.96 -3.40 -7.12
CA TRP A 119 -12.12 -4.34 -6.38
C TRP A 119 -10.90 -3.68 -5.74
N VAL A 120 -10.29 -2.70 -6.41
CA VAL A 120 -9.22 -1.87 -5.80
C VAL A 120 -9.73 -1.16 -4.54
N ASN A 121 -10.95 -0.61 -4.58
CA ASN A 121 -11.55 0.08 -3.44
C ASN A 121 -11.83 -0.88 -2.28
N LYS A 122 -12.30 -2.10 -2.55
CA LYS A 122 -12.48 -3.12 -1.51
C LYS A 122 -11.16 -3.53 -0.85
N ILE A 123 -10.11 -3.71 -1.65
CA ILE A 123 -8.76 -3.96 -1.15
C ILE A 123 -8.28 -2.77 -0.29
N ALA A 124 -8.49 -1.54 -0.79
CA ALA A 124 -8.13 -0.32 -0.07
C ALA A 124 -8.83 -0.21 1.28
N ALA A 125 -10.11 -0.57 1.37
CA ALA A 125 -10.91 -0.49 2.59
C ALA A 125 -10.37 -1.37 3.74
N LEU A 126 -9.63 -2.45 3.44
CA LEU A 126 -8.93 -3.23 4.48
C LEU A 126 -7.83 -2.45 5.22
N HIS A 127 -7.49 -1.23 4.79
CA HIS A 127 -6.62 -0.33 5.55
C HIS A 127 -7.16 -0.07 6.96
N GLU A 128 -8.47 -0.09 7.18
CA GLU A 128 -9.08 0.09 8.51
C GLU A 128 -8.70 -1.03 9.49
N LYS A 129 -8.41 -2.24 8.97
CA LYS A 129 -7.92 -3.38 9.77
C LYS A 129 -6.41 -3.32 9.96
N LEU A 130 -5.66 -2.91 8.93
CA LEU A 130 -4.22 -3.17 8.83
C LEU A 130 -3.33 -1.95 9.05
N ILE A 131 -3.80 -0.77 8.64
CA ILE A 131 -3.06 0.50 8.73
C ILE A 131 -3.66 1.31 9.87
N VAL A 132 -3.43 0.80 11.08
CA VAL A 132 -4.08 1.28 12.30
C VAL A 132 -3.07 1.95 13.24
N TRP A 133 -3.51 3.03 13.88
CA TRP A 133 -2.75 3.64 14.96
C TRP A 133 -2.96 2.86 16.24
N LYS A 134 -2.03 1.95 16.55
CA LYS A 134 -2.11 1.10 17.73
C LYS A 134 -1.92 1.91 19.02
N LYS A 135 -2.62 1.51 20.09
CA LYS A 135 -2.57 2.16 21.41
C LYS A 135 -1.15 2.19 22.02
N ASN A 136 -0.30 1.24 21.68
CA ASN A 136 1.09 1.20 22.15
C ASN A 136 1.94 2.36 21.62
N LEU A 137 1.58 2.96 20.48
CA LEU A 137 2.23 4.17 19.97
C LEU A 137 2.02 5.38 20.88
N ASP A 138 0.92 5.40 21.64
CA ASP A 138 0.58 6.50 22.57
C ASP A 138 1.00 6.21 24.02
N SER A 139 1.22 4.94 24.36
CA SER A 139 1.49 4.48 25.73
C SER A 139 2.74 5.14 26.33
N THR A 140 2.65 5.60 27.57
CA THR A 140 3.82 6.10 28.33
C THR A 140 4.80 4.99 28.72
N LEU A 141 4.38 3.73 28.62
CA LEU A 141 5.21 2.55 28.92
C LEU A 141 6.12 2.16 27.75
N THR A 142 5.86 2.69 26.54
CA THR A 142 6.73 2.47 25.38
C THR A 142 7.74 3.59 25.22
N GLN A 143 8.83 3.31 24.52
CA GLN A 143 9.87 4.28 24.18
C GLN A 143 9.34 5.58 23.58
N THR A 144 10.10 6.67 23.73
CA THR A 144 9.74 8.00 23.22
C THR A 144 9.66 8.04 21.69
N LEU A 145 10.65 7.45 21.00
CA LEU A 145 10.67 7.33 19.54
C LEU A 145 9.75 6.19 19.10
N VAL A 146 8.62 6.50 18.45
CA VAL A 146 7.58 5.49 18.17
C VAL A 146 7.31 5.25 16.70
N ILE A 147 7.62 6.21 15.83
CA ILE A 147 7.39 6.11 14.39
C ILE A 147 8.56 6.69 13.61
N SER A 148 8.70 6.30 12.34
CA SER A 148 9.40 7.10 11.34
C SER A 148 8.41 7.68 10.32
N ILE A 149 8.70 8.88 9.79
CA ILE A 149 7.85 9.58 8.82
C ILE A 149 8.66 9.85 7.56
N ASP A 150 8.06 9.59 6.40
CA ASP A 150 8.64 9.89 5.10
C ASP A 150 7.55 10.17 4.06
N GLY A 151 7.91 10.91 3.02
CA GLY A 151 7.06 11.27 1.89
C GLY A 151 7.19 10.28 0.73
N VAL A 152 6.09 9.97 0.06
CA VAL A 152 6.06 9.18 -1.18
C VAL A 152 5.37 9.94 -2.29
N ASP A 153 6.15 10.34 -3.30
CA ASP A 153 5.67 11.01 -4.50
C ASP A 153 5.31 9.98 -5.57
N CYS A 154 4.11 10.05 -6.14
CA CYS A 154 3.66 9.27 -7.29
C CYS A 154 3.37 10.19 -8.47
N ARG A 155 4.00 9.91 -9.61
CA ARG A 155 3.90 10.73 -10.82
C ARG A 155 2.49 10.64 -11.41
N THR A 156 1.93 11.79 -11.77
CA THR A 156 0.64 11.92 -12.46
C THR A 156 0.83 12.78 -13.70
N TRP A 157 -0.15 12.80 -14.60
CA TRP A 157 -0.16 13.83 -15.64
C TRP A 157 -0.40 15.20 -15.02
N GLU A 158 0.27 16.22 -15.56
CA GLU A 158 0.02 17.62 -15.22
C GLU A 158 -1.41 18.00 -15.58
N LYS A 159 -2.03 18.76 -14.70
CA LYS A 159 -3.38 19.28 -14.90
C LYS A 159 -3.32 20.75 -15.25
N SER A 160 -4.22 21.18 -16.13
CA SER A 160 -4.58 22.59 -16.22
C SER A 160 -5.53 22.94 -15.06
N ASN A 161 -5.55 24.21 -14.68
CA ASN A 161 -6.59 24.77 -13.83
C ASN A 161 -7.20 25.99 -14.52
N GLU A 162 -8.23 26.60 -13.92
CA GLU A 162 -8.94 27.73 -14.51
C GLU A 162 -8.04 28.93 -14.84
N ARG A 163 -6.87 29.02 -14.19
CA ARG A 163 -5.95 30.17 -14.26
C ARG A 163 -4.68 29.89 -15.06
N TYR A 164 -4.27 28.63 -15.18
CA TYR A 164 -3.01 28.19 -15.78
C TYR A 164 -3.19 26.93 -16.62
N ASN A 165 -2.54 26.89 -17.78
CA ASN A 165 -2.49 25.70 -18.63
C ASN A 165 -1.74 24.53 -17.98
N MET A 166 -0.91 24.81 -16.97
CA MET A 166 -0.22 23.83 -16.11
C MET A 166 -0.26 24.31 -14.66
N ASP A 167 -0.80 23.51 -13.74
CA ASP A 167 -0.77 23.79 -12.30
C ASP A 167 0.61 23.46 -11.72
N THR A 168 1.46 24.48 -11.61
CA THR A 168 2.80 24.35 -11.04
C THR A 168 2.80 23.90 -9.58
N GLN A 169 1.68 24.01 -8.85
CA GLN A 169 1.57 23.54 -7.48
C GLN A 169 1.53 22.00 -7.37
N GLU A 170 1.18 21.31 -8.46
CA GLU A 170 1.24 19.84 -8.52
C GLU A 170 2.61 19.33 -8.93
N CYS A 171 3.54 20.21 -9.34
CA CYS A 171 4.88 19.82 -9.76
C CYS A 171 5.72 19.38 -8.55
N SER A 172 6.06 18.10 -8.50
CA SER A 172 7.00 17.60 -7.51
C SER A 172 8.43 17.95 -7.91
N HIS A 173 9.19 18.52 -6.97
CA HIS A 173 10.63 18.73 -7.12
C HIS A 173 11.39 17.44 -7.46
N LYS A 174 10.91 16.28 -6.99
CA LYS A 174 11.56 14.98 -7.21
C LYS A 174 11.45 14.51 -8.66
N PHE A 175 10.34 14.81 -9.33
CA PHE A 175 10.11 14.36 -10.70
C PHE A 175 10.24 15.46 -11.74
N ASN A 176 10.29 16.73 -11.30
CA ASN A 176 10.13 17.90 -12.17
C ASN A 176 8.92 17.74 -13.10
N HIS A 177 7.82 17.22 -12.54
CA HIS A 177 6.58 16.89 -13.24
C HIS A 177 5.41 16.79 -12.25
N GLY A 178 4.18 16.75 -12.76
CA GLY A 178 2.96 16.54 -11.97
C GLY A 178 3.04 15.28 -11.11
N ALA A 179 2.64 15.42 -9.84
CA ALA A 179 2.61 14.32 -8.90
C ALA A 179 1.58 14.51 -7.79
N VAL A 180 1.23 13.40 -7.16
CA VAL A 180 0.62 13.39 -5.83
C VAL A 180 1.61 12.89 -4.81
N LYS A 181 1.51 13.40 -3.59
CA LYS A 181 2.38 13.03 -2.48
C LYS A 181 1.58 12.40 -1.34
N TYR A 182 2.18 11.44 -0.65
CA TYR A 182 1.63 10.81 0.54
C TYR A 182 2.62 10.93 1.68
N GLU A 183 2.15 11.27 2.87
CA GLU A 183 2.91 11.10 4.10
C GLU A 183 2.60 9.70 4.65
N VAL A 184 3.64 8.92 4.90
CA VAL A 184 3.53 7.58 5.49
C VAL A 184 4.21 7.62 6.85
N ALA A 185 3.64 6.91 7.84
CA ALA A 185 4.34 6.64 9.10
C ALA A 185 4.47 5.13 9.36
N MET A 186 5.70 4.70 9.67
CA MET A 186 6.02 3.33 10.03
C MET A 186 6.24 3.21 11.53
N SER A 187 5.61 2.24 12.18
CA SER A 187 5.84 1.95 13.61
C SER A 187 7.27 1.49 13.85
N LEU A 188 7.96 2.05 14.85
CA LEU A 188 9.28 1.56 15.27
C LEU A 188 9.19 0.37 16.23
N LEU A 189 8.00 0.11 16.79
CA LEU A 189 7.75 -0.96 17.75
C LEU A 189 7.47 -2.29 17.07
N GLU A 190 6.81 -2.26 15.90
CA GLU A 190 6.33 -3.44 15.20
C GLU A 190 6.45 -3.25 13.68
N PRO A 191 6.56 -4.32 12.87
CA PRO A 191 6.63 -4.27 11.40
C PRO A 191 5.29 -3.86 10.77
N GLN A 192 4.87 -2.60 10.98
CA GLN A 192 3.57 -2.10 10.58
C GLN A 192 3.60 -0.66 10.04
N CYS A 193 2.85 -0.42 8.96
CA CYS A 193 2.42 0.91 8.53
C CYS A 193 1.31 1.42 9.46
N ALA A 194 1.56 2.51 10.18
CA ALA A 194 0.66 3.03 11.21
C ALA A 194 -0.23 4.18 10.71
N TRP A 195 0.16 4.84 9.62
CA TRP A 195 -0.49 6.04 9.13
C TRP A 195 -0.20 6.27 7.65
N ILE A 196 -1.21 6.76 6.93
CA ILE A 196 -1.08 7.29 5.57
C ILE A 196 -1.95 8.55 5.47
N SER A 197 -1.37 9.66 5.05
CA SER A 197 -2.08 10.90 4.73
C SER A 197 -1.85 11.28 3.27
N GLY A 198 -2.93 11.53 2.54
CA GLY A 198 -2.91 11.91 1.13
C GLY A 198 -4.12 11.39 0.34
N PRO A 199 -4.20 11.69 -0.96
CA PRO A 199 -3.19 12.41 -1.76
C PRO A 199 -3.08 13.90 -1.42
N HIS A 200 -1.84 14.39 -1.34
CA HIS A 200 -1.49 15.81 -1.30
C HIS A 200 -0.94 16.26 -2.67
N LYS A 201 -0.96 17.56 -2.95
CA LYS A 201 -0.33 18.12 -4.17
C LYS A 201 1.18 17.84 -4.17
N GLY A 202 1.75 17.46 -5.31
CA GLY A 202 3.16 17.07 -5.45
C GLY A 202 4.17 18.16 -5.06
N GLY A 203 3.85 19.43 -5.29
CA GLY A 203 4.71 20.56 -4.91
C GLY A 203 4.68 20.92 -3.42
N LYS A 204 3.84 20.26 -2.62
CA LYS A 204 3.73 20.55 -1.18
C LYS A 204 4.96 19.99 -0.44
N HIS A 205 5.58 20.83 0.38
CA HIS A 205 6.70 20.43 1.24
C HIS A 205 6.25 19.43 2.31
N ASP A 206 7.12 18.47 2.65
CA ASP A 206 6.81 17.39 3.59
C ASP A 206 6.46 17.94 4.98
N LEU A 207 7.16 18.97 5.45
CA LEU A 207 6.86 19.63 6.71
C LEU A 207 5.46 20.29 6.72
N THR A 208 5.02 20.86 5.59
CA THR A 208 3.66 21.41 5.47
C THR A 208 2.62 20.29 5.50
N ILE A 209 2.91 19.14 4.89
CA ILE A 209 2.04 17.96 4.99
C ILE A 209 1.98 17.46 6.43
N PHE A 210 3.09 17.39 7.16
CA PHE A 210 3.10 16.99 8.56
C PHE A 210 2.20 17.87 9.44
N ARG A 211 2.24 19.20 9.21
CA ARG A 211 1.45 20.20 9.95
C ARG A 211 -0.06 20.08 9.68
N GLU A 212 -0.43 19.91 8.41
CA GLU A 212 -1.83 20.00 7.96
C GLU A 212 -2.49 18.63 7.72
N GLY A 213 -1.69 17.58 7.57
CA GLY A 213 -2.09 16.25 7.14
C GLY A 213 -2.65 15.37 8.25
N GLY A 214 -2.76 15.88 9.48
CA GLY A 214 -3.36 15.22 10.64
C GLY A 214 -2.37 14.47 11.54
N LEU A 215 -1.16 14.15 11.07
CA LEU A 215 -0.20 13.34 11.83
C LEU A 215 0.35 14.07 13.05
N LYS A 216 0.69 15.37 12.91
CA LYS A 216 1.16 16.20 14.03
C LYS A 216 0.16 16.21 15.20
N GLN A 217 -1.14 16.28 14.90
CA GLN A 217 -2.21 16.29 15.91
C GLN A 217 -2.44 14.89 16.52
N LYS A 218 -2.17 13.84 15.75
CA LYS A 218 -2.36 12.45 16.18
C LYS A 218 -1.27 11.99 17.13
N LEU A 219 -0.01 12.38 16.88
CA LEU A 219 1.13 12.02 17.72
C LEU A 219 1.05 12.72 19.08
N LYS A 220 1.25 11.96 20.17
CA LYS A 220 1.22 12.53 21.52
C LYS A 220 2.45 13.41 21.78
N ARG A 221 2.27 14.49 22.55
CA ARG A 221 3.34 15.45 22.88
C ARG A 221 4.57 14.86 23.57
N TRP A 222 4.46 13.69 24.21
CA TRP A 222 5.58 12.98 24.84
C TRP A 222 6.20 11.91 23.93
N LYS A 223 5.79 11.85 22.67
CA LYS A 223 6.28 10.92 21.65
C LYS A 223 6.98 11.68 20.55
N GLN A 224 7.94 11.01 19.93
CA GLN A 224 8.79 11.55 18.89
C GLN A 224 8.77 10.66 17.65
N ALA A 225 9.04 11.29 16.51
CA ALA A 225 9.11 10.64 15.21
C ALA A 225 10.52 10.79 14.61
N ILE A 226 11.07 9.72 14.06
CA ILE A 226 12.33 9.77 13.30
C ILE A 226 12.02 10.22 11.88
N VAL A 227 12.68 11.27 11.43
CA VAL A 227 12.45 11.87 10.11
C VAL A 227 13.76 12.13 9.40
N ASP A 228 13.69 12.41 8.10
CA ASP A 228 14.86 12.84 7.35
C ASP A 228 15.25 14.31 7.66
N ARG A 229 16.31 14.80 7.01
CA ARG A 229 16.77 16.18 7.20
C ARG A 229 15.88 17.23 6.51
N GLY A 230 15.01 16.82 5.59
CA GLY A 230 14.03 17.69 4.91
C GLY A 230 12.95 18.22 5.84
N TYR A 231 12.72 17.57 6.99
CA TYR A 231 11.79 18.03 8.04
C TYR A 231 12.39 19.07 9.01
N THR A 232 13.46 19.78 8.62
CA THR A 232 14.05 20.84 9.44
C THR A 232 13.05 21.99 9.63
N THR A 233 12.89 22.44 10.88
CA THR A 233 11.87 23.42 11.28
C THR A 233 12.41 24.44 12.28
N SER A 234 11.85 25.65 12.23
CA SER A 234 12.09 26.72 13.21
C SER A 234 11.18 26.63 14.45
N GLU A 235 10.05 25.91 14.35
CA GLU A 235 9.05 25.81 15.41
C GLU A 235 9.54 24.91 16.57
N GLU A 236 9.52 25.42 17.80
CA GLU A 236 10.07 24.71 18.96
C GLU A 236 9.33 23.42 19.31
N ASP A 237 8.00 23.40 19.17
CA ASP A 237 7.19 22.20 19.39
C ASP A 237 7.56 21.09 18.38
N GLU A 238 7.77 21.46 17.12
CA GLU A 238 8.17 20.52 16.06
C GLU A 238 9.61 20.04 16.24
N LYS A 239 10.53 20.90 16.71
CA LYS A 239 11.89 20.47 17.07
C LYS A 239 11.91 19.43 18.18
N TYR A 240 10.95 19.50 19.11
CA TYR A 240 10.78 18.48 20.15
C TYR A 240 10.20 17.18 19.57
N ILE A 241 9.26 17.27 18.64
CA ILE A 241 8.57 16.10 18.06
C ILE A 241 9.44 15.35 17.03
N LEU A 242 10.15 16.09 16.18
CA LEU A 242 10.84 15.58 14.99
C LEU A 242 12.32 15.30 15.29
N CYS A 243 12.66 14.01 15.36
CA CYS A 243 13.99 13.53 15.69
C CYS A 243 14.82 13.33 14.41
N ILE A 244 15.42 14.43 13.94
CA ILE A 244 16.32 14.46 12.77
C ILE A 244 17.69 13.87 13.15
N PRO A 245 18.41 13.17 12.25
CA PRO A 245 19.79 12.73 12.47
C PRO A 245 20.76 13.92 12.62
N ARG A 246 21.54 13.92 13.72
CA ARG A 246 22.53 14.97 14.04
C ARG A 246 23.92 14.38 14.26
N GLU A 247 24.94 15.18 14.00
CA GLU A 247 26.35 14.78 14.25
C GLU A 247 26.65 14.59 15.74
N THR A 248 25.89 15.26 16.60
CA THR A 248 25.99 15.16 18.06
C THR A 248 25.23 13.96 18.64
N ASP A 249 24.52 13.17 17.82
CA ASP A 249 23.86 11.96 18.29
C ASP A 249 24.92 10.95 18.74
N SER A 250 24.68 10.25 19.86
CA SER A 250 25.49 9.07 20.19
C SER A 250 25.49 8.06 19.04
N VAL A 251 26.56 7.28 18.91
CA VAL A 251 26.69 6.24 17.87
C VAL A 251 25.44 5.36 17.81
N THR A 252 25.00 4.84 18.96
CA THR A 252 23.82 3.97 19.08
C THR A 252 22.52 4.66 18.61
N LEU A 253 22.33 5.94 18.96
CA LEU A 253 21.14 6.68 18.53
C LEU A 253 21.17 6.95 17.02
N ASN A 254 22.34 7.27 16.46
CA ASN A 254 22.51 7.50 15.03
C ASN A 254 22.24 6.22 14.23
N GLU A 255 22.78 5.08 14.67
CA GLU A 255 22.50 3.76 14.09
C GLU A 255 21.00 3.42 14.14
N TYR A 256 20.35 3.66 15.29
CA TYR A 256 18.92 3.44 15.43
C TYR A 256 18.09 4.29 14.45
N LYS A 257 18.40 5.59 14.34
CA LYS A 257 17.78 6.49 13.35
C LYS A 257 18.06 6.05 11.91
N GLY A 258 19.28 5.58 11.64
CA GLY A 258 19.68 5.03 10.34
C GLY A 258 18.81 3.82 9.96
N ARG A 259 18.71 2.83 10.85
CA ARG A 259 17.88 1.62 10.63
C ARG A 259 16.40 1.96 10.47
N ALA A 260 15.87 2.87 11.27
CA ALA A 260 14.50 3.33 11.17
C ALA A 260 14.18 3.96 9.80
N ARG A 261 15.10 4.76 9.25
CA ARG A 261 14.97 5.35 7.91
C ARG A 261 15.13 4.30 6.81
N LEU A 262 16.14 3.43 6.88
CA LEU A 262 16.31 2.33 5.92
C LEU A 262 15.09 1.40 5.87
N ARG A 263 14.48 1.16 7.04
CA ARG A 263 13.24 0.38 7.13
C ARG A 263 12.09 1.10 6.43
N HIS A 264 11.97 2.40 6.62
CA HIS A 264 10.97 3.21 5.92
C HIS A 264 11.21 3.20 4.40
N GLU A 265 12.44 3.46 3.96
CA GLU A 265 12.85 3.40 2.56
C GLU A 265 12.55 2.03 1.94
N SER A 266 12.75 0.95 2.70
CA SER A 266 12.42 -0.42 2.25
C SER A 266 10.91 -0.61 2.06
N PHE A 267 10.08 -0.03 2.93
CA PHE A 267 8.62 -0.05 2.76
C PHE A 267 8.21 0.77 1.52
N ASN A 268 8.72 1.99 1.38
CA ASN A 268 8.45 2.87 0.24
C ASN A 268 8.92 2.22 -1.08
N GLY A 269 10.07 1.55 -1.06
CA GLY A 269 10.58 0.77 -2.18
C GLY A 269 9.63 -0.37 -2.57
N ARG A 270 9.01 -1.08 -1.62
CA ARG A 270 8.00 -2.10 -1.91
C ARG A 270 6.74 -1.52 -2.54
N LEU A 271 6.27 -0.35 -2.08
CA LEU A 271 5.15 0.35 -2.73
C LEU A 271 5.48 0.65 -4.20
N LYS A 272 6.71 1.13 -4.47
CA LYS A 272 7.19 1.46 -5.83
C LYS A 272 7.48 0.25 -6.72
N LYS A 273 7.44 -0.97 -6.21
CA LYS A 273 7.45 -2.16 -7.10
C LYS A 273 6.14 -2.31 -7.89
N TYR A 274 5.04 -1.73 -7.40
CA TYR A 274 3.77 -1.76 -8.11
C TYR A 274 3.77 -0.69 -9.21
N MET A 275 3.71 -1.13 -10.46
CA MET A 275 3.85 -0.24 -11.62
C MET A 275 2.80 0.88 -11.65
N ILE A 276 1.64 0.69 -11.02
CA ILE A 276 0.61 1.73 -10.92
C ILE A 276 1.04 2.95 -10.07
N LEU A 277 2.01 2.78 -9.16
CA LEU A 277 2.57 3.84 -8.32
C LEU A 277 3.94 4.33 -8.83
N ASP A 278 4.62 3.54 -9.65
CA ASP A 278 5.94 3.87 -10.20
C ASP A 278 5.85 4.62 -11.54
N ALA A 279 5.05 4.10 -12.47
CA ALA A 279 4.81 4.76 -13.75
C ALA A 279 3.88 5.98 -13.58
N THR A 280 3.84 6.84 -14.60
CA THR A 280 2.88 7.95 -14.64
C THR A 280 1.44 7.41 -14.54
N TYR A 281 0.71 7.85 -13.52
CA TYR A 281 -0.69 7.50 -13.32
C TYR A 281 -1.58 8.10 -14.42
N ARG A 282 -2.44 7.27 -15.03
CA ARG A 282 -3.19 7.54 -16.27
C ARG A 282 -4.70 7.57 -16.05
N HIS A 283 -5.15 7.44 -14.81
CA HIS A 283 -6.56 7.42 -14.46
C HIS A 283 -6.93 8.67 -13.67
N ASP A 284 -8.23 8.83 -13.42
CA ASP A 284 -8.73 9.94 -12.62
C ASP A 284 -8.10 9.92 -11.21
N GLN A 285 -7.48 11.04 -10.83
CA GLN A 285 -6.76 11.22 -9.57
C GLN A 285 -7.64 10.94 -8.35
N LYS A 286 -8.98 11.03 -8.46
CA LYS A 286 -9.90 10.66 -7.37
C LYS A 286 -9.71 9.22 -6.88
N HIS A 287 -9.26 8.33 -7.76
CA HIS A 287 -9.01 6.93 -7.40
C HIS A 287 -7.61 6.72 -6.82
N HIS A 288 -6.68 7.65 -7.00
CA HIS A 288 -5.28 7.44 -6.64
C HIS A 288 -5.10 7.20 -5.14
N GLY A 289 -5.88 7.87 -4.28
CA GLY A 289 -5.85 7.62 -2.84
C GLY A 289 -6.18 6.16 -2.49
N ASN A 290 -7.21 5.59 -3.13
CA ASN A 290 -7.59 4.19 -2.92
C ASN A 290 -6.58 3.23 -3.53
N VAL A 291 -6.00 3.55 -4.69
CA VAL A 291 -4.90 2.76 -5.28
C VAL A 291 -3.71 2.70 -4.32
N PHE A 292 -3.29 3.85 -3.78
CA PHE A 292 -2.16 3.90 -2.85
C PHE A 292 -2.44 3.06 -1.59
N ARG A 293 -3.63 3.21 -0.99
CA ARG A 293 -4.06 2.40 0.16
C ARG A 293 -4.13 0.91 -0.17
N ALA A 294 -4.67 0.53 -1.34
CA ALA A 294 -4.76 -0.87 -1.74
C ALA A 294 -3.38 -1.52 -1.89
N VAL A 295 -2.41 -0.81 -2.47
CA VAL A 295 -1.02 -1.27 -2.56
C VAL A 295 -0.39 -1.34 -1.16
N ALA A 296 -0.56 -0.33 -0.32
CA ALA A 296 -0.02 -0.32 1.04
C ALA A 296 -0.60 -1.47 1.91
N VAL A 297 -1.90 -1.73 1.81
CA VAL A 297 -2.57 -2.89 2.41
C VAL A 297 -1.92 -4.18 1.93
N THR A 298 -1.72 -4.33 0.63
CA THR A 298 -1.13 -5.54 0.05
C THR A 298 0.32 -5.73 0.53
N VAL A 299 1.12 -4.67 0.58
CA VAL A 299 2.48 -4.70 1.15
C VAL A 299 2.46 -5.04 2.64
N GLN A 300 1.48 -4.57 3.41
CA GLN A 300 1.32 -4.98 4.80
C GLN A 300 0.97 -6.47 4.93
N TYR A 301 0.14 -7.04 4.05
CA TYR A 301 -0.04 -8.50 3.99
C TYR A 301 1.25 -9.23 3.65
N GLN A 302 2.06 -8.74 2.70
CA GLN A 302 3.37 -9.34 2.40
C GLN A 302 4.27 -9.37 3.64
N MET A 303 4.30 -8.27 4.39
CA MET A 303 5.05 -8.16 5.64
C MET A 303 4.58 -9.16 6.69
N ASN A 304 3.27 -9.39 6.80
CA ASN A 304 2.69 -10.32 7.76
C ASN A 304 2.82 -11.80 7.32
N ASN A 305 3.06 -12.08 6.04
CA ASN A 305 2.93 -13.42 5.45
C ASN A 305 4.16 -13.81 4.61
N GLY A 306 5.32 -13.92 5.27
CA GLY A 306 6.52 -14.53 4.68
C GLY A 306 7.52 -13.55 4.05
N ALA A 307 7.22 -12.25 4.00
CA ALA A 307 8.18 -11.22 3.60
C ALA A 307 8.29 -10.10 4.64
N PRO A 308 8.65 -10.39 5.91
CA PRO A 308 8.74 -9.38 6.95
C PRO A 308 9.67 -8.23 6.57
N ILE A 309 9.39 -7.05 7.09
CA ILE A 309 10.36 -5.96 7.07
C ILE A 309 11.25 -6.10 8.31
N PHE A 310 12.54 -5.81 8.16
CA PHE A 310 13.47 -5.94 9.28
C PHE A 310 13.13 -4.98 10.42
N GLU A 311 13.53 -5.34 11.64
CA GLU A 311 13.30 -4.54 12.84
C GLU A 311 14.19 -3.29 12.88
N ALA A 312 13.62 -2.19 13.39
CA ALA A 312 14.35 -0.95 13.63
C ALA A 312 15.33 -1.06 14.84
N PRO A 313 14.92 -1.57 16.02
CA PRO A 313 15.86 -1.79 17.12
C PRO A 313 16.87 -2.90 16.79
N MET A 314 18.09 -2.80 17.32
CA MET A 314 19.00 -3.95 17.36
C MET A 314 18.43 -4.96 18.35
N GLN A 315 18.32 -6.22 17.94
CA GLN A 315 18.27 -7.32 18.90
C GLN A 315 19.56 -7.23 19.71
N ARG A 316 19.44 -7.06 21.03
CA ARG A 316 20.61 -7.15 21.90
C ARG A 316 21.11 -8.59 21.79
N GLU A 317 22.32 -8.78 21.26
CA GLU A 317 23.09 -10.00 21.50
C GLU A 317 23.42 -10.14 22.98
#